data_AF-A0AAV2K4I1-F1
#
_entry.id   AF-A0AAV2K4I1-F1
#
_cell.length_a   1.000
_cell.length_b   1.000
_cell.length_c   1.000
_cell.angle_alpha   90.00
_cell.angle_beta   90.00
_cell.angle_gamma   90.00
#
_symmetry.space_group_name_H-M   'P 1'
#
loop_
_entity.id
_entity.type
_entity.pdbx_description
1 polymer ?
#
loop_
_entity_poly.entity_id
_entity_poly.type
_entity_poly.pdbx_seq_one_letter_code
_entity_poly.pdbx_strand_id
1 'polypeptide(L)'
;MAASAPSTGGEPDPNNSTNLRPPGSSYDAWCGVAHGCTRKLGMKICGFLQKNNSLESSFRERSAKTLLDHQETRFRHTETDFSNLYARDLLPAKNGEEATMQFLLEVVDILTNYIRKTFDRSTKVLDFHHPHQLLEGMEGFNLELSDQPESLEQILVDCRDTLKYGVRTGHPRFFNQLSTGLDIVGLAGEWLTSTANTNMFTYEIAPVFVLMEQLTLRKMMDIVGWRDDEGDGIFSPGGAISNMYSVMVARYKYFPEVKTKGMCAAPRLVLFTSEHSHYSFKKASAALGFGTDNVILLNTDDKGRVIAADLEAKVIAAKQKGYVPIYVNATAGTTVYGAFDPINEIADICEKYNIWLHVDGAWGGSLLMSRKHRHKLSGVERANSVTWNPHKMMGVPLQCSAILVRERGLLEGCNSMCAGYLFQPDKQYDVTYDTGDKAIQCGRHVDIFKFWLMWKAKGTIGFEQHIDKCLDLAAYLYNKIKNRDGYKMVYDAEPQHTNVCFWFFPPSLRGLPDGKDKRERLHKVAPKIKAMMMESGSTMVGYQPQGDKVNFFRMVISNHAATRSDIDFLTDEIERLGQDL
;
A
#
# COMPACT_ATOMS: atom_id res chain seq x y z
N MET A 1 18.41 31.50 -50.18
CA MET A 1 18.44 31.30 -51.64
C MET A 1 18.46 29.80 -51.90
N ALA A 2 17.52 29.33 -52.75
CA ALA A 2 17.42 28.05 -53.47
C ALA A 2 17.92 26.76 -52.78
N ALA A 3 17.05 25.83 -52.34
CA ALA A 3 16.19 24.91 -53.12
C ALA A 3 16.96 23.81 -53.88
N SER A 4 16.77 22.54 -53.49
CA SER A 4 16.29 21.44 -54.37
C SER A 4 16.53 20.05 -53.76
N ALA A 5 15.45 19.34 -53.40
CA ALA A 5 15.27 17.91 -53.71
C ALA A 5 14.47 17.82 -55.04
N PRO A 6 14.02 16.67 -55.59
CA PRO A 6 14.21 15.23 -55.27
C PRO A 6 14.40 14.33 -56.54
N SER A 7 14.54 12.99 -56.38
CA SER A 7 13.99 11.92 -57.28
C SER A 7 14.59 10.55 -56.91
N THR A 8 13.86 9.60 -56.29
CA THR A 8 12.94 8.58 -56.85
C THR A 8 13.55 7.50 -57.76
N GLY A 9 13.48 6.24 -57.30
CA GLY A 9 13.00 5.10 -58.10
C GLY A 9 14.03 4.04 -58.50
N GLY A 10 13.84 2.79 -58.03
CA GLY A 10 14.38 1.59 -58.69
C GLY A 10 14.56 0.35 -57.80
N GLU A 11 13.54 -0.49 -57.70
CA GLU A 11 13.60 -1.95 -57.46
C GLU A 11 12.59 -2.62 -58.43
N PRO A 12 12.59 -3.94 -58.72
CA PRO A 12 13.48 -5.07 -58.31
C PRO A 12 14.01 -5.86 -59.54
N ASP A 13 14.84 -6.91 -59.47
CA ASP A 13 14.51 -8.34 -59.21
C ASP A 13 15.70 -9.24 -59.70
N PRO A 14 15.68 -10.58 -59.66
CA PRO A 14 16.21 -11.49 -58.64
C PRO A 14 17.37 -12.37 -59.13
N ASN A 15 17.85 -13.27 -58.25
CA ASN A 15 18.78 -14.38 -58.48
C ASN A 15 20.27 -14.03 -58.68
N ASN A 16 21.00 -14.00 -57.56
CA ASN A 16 22.19 -14.85 -57.51
C ASN A 16 22.45 -15.40 -56.10
N SER A 17 22.36 -16.71 -56.00
CA SER A 17 22.61 -17.53 -54.82
C SER A 17 24.10 -17.67 -54.55
N THR A 18 24.55 -17.33 -53.33
CA THR A 18 25.75 -17.95 -52.74
C THR A 18 25.63 -18.01 -51.22
N ASN A 19 25.71 -19.24 -50.72
CA ASN A 19 25.68 -19.65 -49.33
C ASN A 19 26.75 -18.99 -48.46
N LEU A 20 26.35 -18.36 -47.34
CA LEU A 20 27.16 -18.27 -46.12
C LEU A 20 26.23 -18.25 -44.89
N ARG A 21 26.24 -19.33 -44.10
CA ARG A 21 25.65 -19.39 -42.75
C ARG A 21 26.49 -18.55 -41.77
N PRO A 22 25.89 -17.75 -40.86
CA PRO A 22 26.56 -17.32 -39.65
C PRO A 22 26.30 -18.29 -38.48
N PRO A 23 27.24 -18.43 -37.52
CA PRO A 23 27.10 -19.33 -36.37
C PRO A 23 26.16 -18.75 -35.32
N GLY A 24 25.45 -19.64 -34.61
CA GLY A 24 24.49 -19.28 -33.57
C GLY A 24 25.10 -18.42 -32.46
N SER A 25 24.41 -17.33 -32.14
CA SER A 25 24.71 -16.46 -31.01
C SER A 25 23.64 -16.64 -29.93
N SER A 26 24.07 -17.13 -28.76
CA SER A 26 23.75 -16.77 -27.36
C SER A 26 22.41 -16.12 -26.92
N TYR A 27 21.44 -15.85 -27.79
CA TYR A 27 20.15 -15.22 -27.48
C TYR A 27 19.10 -16.25 -27.01
N ASP A 28 19.16 -17.47 -27.53
CA ASP A 28 18.21 -18.54 -27.17
C ASP A 28 18.38 -19.09 -25.74
N ALA A 29 19.58 -18.91 -25.16
CA ALA A 29 19.86 -19.36 -23.80
C ALA A 29 19.16 -18.49 -22.75
N TRP A 30 19.02 -17.18 -22.98
CA TRP A 30 18.38 -16.27 -22.03
C TRP A 30 16.84 -16.34 -22.10
N CYS A 31 16.26 -16.44 -23.30
CA CYS A 31 14.82 -16.55 -23.47
C CYS A 31 14.25 -17.89 -22.98
N GLY A 32 14.97 -19.00 -23.17
CA GLY A 32 14.55 -20.32 -22.69
C GLY A 32 14.58 -20.46 -21.17
N VAL A 33 15.55 -19.84 -20.50
CA VAL A 33 15.77 -19.94 -19.05
C VAL A 33 14.77 -19.08 -18.26
N ALA A 34 14.49 -17.85 -18.73
CA ALA A 34 13.45 -17.01 -18.12
C ALA A 34 12.04 -17.62 -18.22
N HIS A 35 11.74 -18.29 -19.35
CA HIS A 35 10.50 -19.06 -19.53
C HIS A 35 10.42 -20.30 -18.62
N GLY A 36 11.55 -20.98 -18.37
CA GLY A 36 11.60 -22.14 -17.48
C GLY A 36 11.37 -21.80 -16.00
N CYS A 37 12.00 -20.73 -15.51
CA CYS A 37 11.89 -20.26 -14.12
C CYS A 37 10.49 -19.74 -13.78
N THR A 38 9.92 -18.87 -14.62
CA THR A 38 8.55 -18.35 -14.43
C THR A 38 7.51 -19.47 -14.50
N ARG A 39 7.71 -20.47 -15.38
CA ARG A 39 6.78 -21.60 -15.51
C ARG A 39 6.84 -22.56 -14.33
N LYS A 40 8.01 -22.87 -13.75
CA LYS A 40 8.11 -23.79 -12.59
C LYS A 40 7.71 -23.14 -11.26
N LEU A 41 8.13 -21.90 -11.02
CA LEU A 41 7.67 -21.12 -9.86
C LEU A 41 6.15 -20.85 -9.98
N GLY A 42 5.69 -20.50 -11.18
CA GLY A 42 4.28 -20.37 -11.52
C GLY A 42 3.49 -21.68 -11.36
N MET A 43 4.04 -22.84 -11.73
CA MET A 43 3.38 -24.15 -11.56
C MET A 43 3.29 -24.58 -10.09
N LYS A 44 4.28 -24.27 -9.24
CA LYS A 44 4.16 -24.48 -7.78
C LYS A 44 3.09 -23.57 -7.17
N ILE A 45 3.02 -22.32 -7.61
CA ILE A 45 1.98 -21.36 -7.18
C ILE A 45 0.59 -21.76 -7.72
N CYS A 46 0.47 -22.18 -8.98
CA CYS A 46 -0.78 -22.63 -9.60
C CYS A 46 -1.27 -23.99 -9.08
N GLY A 47 -0.37 -24.95 -8.85
CA GLY A 47 -0.69 -26.23 -8.20
C GLY A 47 -1.16 -26.03 -6.75
N PHE A 48 -0.74 -24.94 -6.10
CA PHE A 48 -1.24 -24.51 -4.80
C PHE A 48 -2.63 -23.85 -4.90
N LEU A 49 -2.90 -23.06 -5.95
CA LEU A 49 -4.22 -22.47 -6.20
C LEU A 49 -5.29 -23.51 -6.59
N GLN A 50 -4.91 -24.58 -7.30
CA GLN A 50 -5.83 -25.66 -7.71
C GLN A 50 -6.20 -26.62 -6.58
N LYS A 51 -5.40 -26.73 -5.52
CA LYS A 51 -5.72 -27.61 -4.36
C LYS A 51 -6.95 -27.18 -3.56
N ASN A 52 -7.55 -26.02 -3.86
CA ASN A 52 -8.79 -25.55 -3.26
C ASN A 52 -10.05 -25.73 -4.13
N ASN A 53 -9.96 -26.37 -5.30
CA ASN A 53 -11.14 -26.72 -6.11
C ASN A 53 -10.94 -28.09 -6.77
N SER A 54 -11.48 -29.14 -6.16
CA SER A 54 -11.63 -30.43 -6.82
C SER A 54 -13.01 -30.55 -7.45
N LEU A 55 -13.08 -30.58 -8.78
CA LEU A 55 -14.04 -31.38 -9.54
C LEU A 55 -13.54 -31.58 -10.98
N GLU A 56 -13.34 -32.88 -11.28
CA GLU A 56 -13.13 -33.61 -12.52
C GLU A 56 -13.02 -32.88 -13.89
N SER A 57 -12.01 -33.27 -14.67
CA SER A 57 -12.24 -34.15 -15.83
C SER A 57 -10.93 -34.66 -16.44
N SER A 58 -10.92 -35.96 -16.70
CA SER A 58 -9.90 -36.69 -17.45
C SER A 58 -10.09 -36.48 -18.95
N PHE A 59 -8.99 -36.44 -19.73
CA PHE A 59 -8.75 -37.27 -20.93
C PHE A 59 -7.56 -36.76 -21.77
N ARG A 60 -6.78 -37.74 -22.27
CA ARG A 60 -5.76 -37.69 -23.35
C ARG A 60 -4.33 -37.28 -22.99
N GLU A 61 -3.66 -38.19 -22.29
CA GLU A 61 -2.21 -38.38 -22.38
C GLU A 61 -1.92 -39.66 -23.17
N ARG A 62 -1.28 -39.55 -24.35
CA ARG A 62 -0.46 -40.61 -24.99
C ARG A 62 0.10 -40.11 -26.34
N SER A 63 1.12 -39.25 -26.29
CA SER A 63 2.19 -39.22 -27.30
C SER A 63 3.39 -38.32 -26.94
N ALA A 64 3.35 -37.57 -25.83
CA ALA A 64 4.46 -36.68 -25.43
C ALA A 64 5.54 -37.35 -24.53
N LYS A 65 5.44 -38.66 -24.25
CA LYS A 65 6.21 -39.32 -23.17
C LYS A 65 7.67 -39.68 -23.50
N THR A 66 8.17 -39.39 -24.70
CA THR A 66 9.49 -39.90 -25.13
C THR A 66 10.52 -38.82 -25.45
N LEU A 67 10.20 -37.52 -25.25
CA LEU A 67 11.12 -36.40 -25.45
C LEU A 67 11.31 -35.51 -24.21
N LEU A 68 10.62 -35.81 -23.11
CA LEU A 68 10.68 -35.06 -21.84
C LEU A 68 11.66 -35.62 -20.80
N ASP A 69 12.11 -36.87 -20.96
CA ASP A 69 12.84 -37.60 -19.91
C ASP A 69 14.32 -37.15 -19.75
N HIS A 70 14.88 -36.41 -20.72
CA HIS A 70 16.28 -35.96 -20.67
C HIS A 70 16.49 -34.53 -20.18
N GLN A 71 15.45 -33.75 -19.89
CA GLN A 71 15.55 -32.41 -19.30
C GLN A 71 14.86 -32.27 -17.93
N GLU A 72 14.03 -33.23 -17.50
CA GLU A 72 13.33 -33.19 -16.22
C GLU A 72 14.20 -33.51 -15.00
N THR A 73 15.44 -33.97 -15.19
CA THR A 73 16.33 -34.47 -14.12
C THR A 73 17.29 -33.44 -13.51
N ARG A 74 17.41 -32.21 -14.03
CA ARG A 74 18.50 -31.29 -13.62
C ARG A 74 18.35 -30.54 -12.31
N PHE A 75 17.17 -30.49 -11.69
CA PHE A 75 16.99 -29.75 -10.44
C PHE A 75 16.03 -30.49 -9.51
N ARG A 76 16.52 -31.58 -8.93
CA ARG A 76 15.94 -32.14 -7.70
C ARG A 76 16.49 -31.33 -6.52
N HIS A 77 15.76 -31.27 -5.42
CA HIS A 77 16.32 -30.86 -4.13
C HIS A 77 17.48 -31.83 -3.85
N THR A 78 18.70 -31.35 -3.97
CA THR A 78 19.90 -32.05 -3.56
C THR A 78 20.35 -31.37 -2.28
N GLU A 79 20.64 -32.14 -1.23
CA GLU A 79 21.26 -31.59 -0.03
C GLU A 79 22.54 -30.86 -0.46
N THR A 80 22.49 -29.53 -0.46
CA THR A 80 23.58 -28.65 -0.87
C THR A 80 24.14 -28.05 0.39
N ASP A 81 25.44 -28.25 0.62
CA ASP A 81 26.13 -27.68 1.77
C ASP A 81 26.54 -26.23 1.47
N PHE A 82 25.89 -25.28 2.13
CA PHE A 82 26.15 -23.84 1.97
C PHE A 82 27.21 -23.30 2.94
N SER A 83 27.81 -24.14 3.80
CA SER A 83 28.76 -23.72 4.83
C SER A 83 30.06 -23.12 4.26
N ASN A 84 30.45 -23.54 3.06
CA ASN A 84 31.66 -23.09 2.36
C ASN A 84 31.38 -22.34 1.04
N LEU A 85 30.11 -21.97 0.79
CA LEU A 85 29.72 -21.15 -0.35
C LEU A 85 29.46 -19.71 0.09
N TYR A 86 29.80 -18.76 -0.76
CA TYR A 86 29.67 -17.32 -0.49
C TYR A 86 28.88 -16.62 -1.61
N ALA A 87 28.39 -15.41 -1.36
CA ALA A 87 27.65 -14.63 -2.35
C ALA A 87 28.42 -14.43 -3.67
N ARG A 88 29.76 -14.32 -3.61
CA ARG A 88 30.65 -14.20 -4.79
C ARG A 88 30.67 -15.45 -5.69
N ASP A 89 30.19 -16.59 -5.19
CA ASP A 89 30.14 -17.86 -5.93
C ASP A 89 28.80 -18.04 -6.66
N LEU A 90 27.82 -17.16 -6.40
CA LEU A 90 26.54 -17.11 -7.10
C LEU A 90 26.67 -16.38 -8.45
N LEU A 91 25.63 -16.43 -9.29
CA LEU A 91 25.57 -15.63 -10.51
C LEU A 91 25.85 -14.15 -10.18
N PRO A 92 26.72 -13.46 -10.95
CA PRO A 92 27.19 -13.80 -12.30
C PRO A 92 28.49 -14.64 -12.37
N ALA A 93 28.95 -15.27 -11.29
CA ALA A 93 30.14 -16.10 -11.30
C ALA A 93 30.04 -17.27 -12.30
N LYS A 94 31.17 -17.64 -12.91
CA LYS A 94 31.25 -18.77 -13.83
C LYS A 94 30.91 -20.06 -13.08
N ASN A 95 29.96 -20.83 -13.60
CA ASN A 95 29.40 -22.05 -12.98
C ASN A 95 28.59 -21.79 -11.69
N GLY A 96 28.24 -20.54 -11.35
CA GLY A 96 27.45 -20.21 -10.15
C GLY A 96 25.94 -20.49 -10.28
N GLU A 97 25.47 -20.97 -11.42
CA GLU A 97 24.04 -21.16 -11.71
C GLU A 97 23.38 -22.17 -10.76
N GLU A 98 23.98 -23.34 -10.56
CA GLU A 98 23.42 -24.38 -9.70
C GLU A 98 23.34 -23.92 -8.24
N ALA A 99 24.43 -23.35 -7.71
CA ALA A 99 24.47 -22.79 -6.35
C ALA A 99 23.43 -21.68 -6.17
N THR A 100 23.24 -20.81 -7.18
CA THR A 100 22.23 -19.76 -7.16
C THR A 100 20.82 -20.34 -7.06
N MET A 101 20.52 -21.35 -7.88
CA MET A 101 19.18 -21.96 -7.88
C MET A 101 18.89 -22.70 -6.58
N GLN A 102 19.85 -23.44 -6.03
CA GLN A 102 19.66 -24.14 -4.75
C GLN A 102 19.52 -23.15 -3.60
N PHE A 103 20.35 -22.10 -3.53
CA PHE A 103 20.24 -21.06 -2.51
C PHE A 103 18.86 -20.37 -2.53
N LEU A 104 18.39 -19.96 -3.72
CA LEU A 104 17.06 -19.35 -3.86
C LEU A 104 15.93 -20.32 -3.47
N LEU A 105 16.06 -21.61 -3.76
CA LEU A 105 15.08 -22.62 -3.35
C LEU A 105 15.01 -22.79 -1.82
N GLU A 106 16.15 -22.77 -1.14
CA GLU A 106 16.21 -22.80 0.34
C GLU A 106 15.57 -21.55 0.95
N VAL A 107 15.87 -20.37 0.40
CA VAL A 107 15.21 -19.12 0.81
C VAL A 107 13.70 -19.24 0.63
N VAL A 108 13.23 -19.75 -0.51
CA VAL A 108 11.80 -19.97 -0.77
C VAL A 108 11.19 -20.97 0.22
N ASP A 109 11.90 -22.03 0.62
CA ASP A 109 11.41 -22.97 1.63
C ASP A 109 11.20 -22.26 2.99
N ILE A 110 12.19 -21.48 3.44
CA ILE A 110 12.08 -20.63 4.64
C ILE A 110 10.83 -19.74 4.58
N LEU A 111 10.65 -19.03 3.46
CA LEU A 111 9.50 -18.15 3.24
C LEU A 111 8.18 -18.92 3.27
N THR A 112 8.10 -20.07 2.60
CA THR A 112 6.85 -20.85 2.56
C THR A 112 6.49 -21.45 3.91
N ASN A 113 7.49 -21.83 4.72
CA ASN A 113 7.27 -22.26 6.11
C ASN A 113 6.75 -21.10 6.96
N TYR A 114 7.25 -19.89 6.77
CA TYR A 114 6.70 -18.69 7.42
C TYR A 114 5.26 -18.39 6.99
N ILE A 115 4.95 -18.51 5.69
CA ILE A 115 3.59 -18.33 5.15
C ILE A 115 2.61 -19.31 5.79
N ARG A 116 2.97 -20.60 5.88
CA ARG A 116 2.13 -21.62 6.54
C ARG A 116 1.81 -21.24 7.99
N LYS A 117 2.84 -20.89 8.76
CA LYS A 117 2.72 -20.46 10.16
C LYS A 117 1.90 -19.18 10.32
N THR A 118 1.92 -18.28 9.34
CA THR A 118 1.20 -17.00 9.40
C THR A 118 -0.31 -17.15 9.53
N PHE A 119 -0.90 -18.20 8.96
CA PHE A 119 -2.35 -18.45 9.03
C PHE A 119 -2.76 -19.40 10.18
N ASP A 120 -1.78 -19.91 10.93
CA ASP A 120 -2.01 -20.75 12.10
C ASP A 120 -2.08 -19.91 13.37
N ARG A 121 -3.27 -19.92 14.00
CA ARG A 121 -3.61 -19.18 15.23
C ARG A 121 -2.86 -19.67 16.47
N SER A 122 -2.22 -20.84 16.40
CA SER A 122 -1.36 -21.34 17.48
C SER A 122 -0.01 -20.61 17.54
N THR A 123 0.40 -19.95 16.45
CA THR A 123 1.63 -19.16 16.42
C THR A 123 1.46 -17.81 17.09
N LYS A 124 2.55 -17.28 17.67
CA LYS A 124 2.56 -15.92 18.21
C LYS A 124 2.47 -14.89 17.07
N VAL A 125 1.73 -13.82 17.29
CA VAL A 125 1.73 -12.61 16.44
C VAL A 125 3.12 -11.97 16.40
N LEU A 126 3.80 -11.94 17.54
CA LEU A 126 5.18 -11.50 17.70
C LEU A 126 5.81 -12.22 18.88
N ASP A 127 7.12 -12.46 18.79
CA ASP A 127 7.95 -12.79 19.95
C ASP A 127 8.66 -11.49 20.37
N PHE A 128 8.10 -10.79 21.35
CA PHE A 128 8.54 -9.44 21.68
C PHE A 128 9.90 -9.46 22.41
N HIS A 129 10.83 -8.66 21.88
CA HIS A 129 12.12 -8.36 22.50
C HIS A 129 12.31 -6.84 22.53
N HIS A 130 12.87 -6.32 23.60
CA HIS A 130 13.31 -4.93 23.66
C HIS A 130 14.50 -4.72 22.71
N PRO A 131 14.73 -3.48 22.23
CA PRO A 131 15.84 -3.21 21.31
C PRO A 131 17.21 -3.65 21.82
N HIS A 132 17.50 -3.47 23.12
CA HIS A 132 18.79 -3.89 23.69
C HIS A 132 18.98 -5.42 23.62
N GLN A 133 17.92 -6.22 23.77
CA GLN A 133 18.01 -7.69 23.69
C GLN A 133 18.34 -8.16 22.26
N LEU A 134 17.80 -7.48 21.24
CA LEU A 134 18.13 -7.78 19.84
C LEU A 134 19.52 -7.26 19.44
N LEU A 135 19.98 -6.15 20.03
CA LEU A 135 21.29 -5.54 19.77
C LEU A 135 22.44 -6.26 20.48
N GLU A 136 22.22 -6.78 21.69
CA GLU A 136 23.21 -7.57 22.43
C GLU A 136 23.55 -8.91 21.75
N GLY A 137 22.81 -9.25 20.69
CA GLY A 137 22.97 -10.46 19.89
C GLY A 137 22.05 -11.56 20.39
N MET A 138 21.17 -12.04 19.50
CA MET A 138 20.49 -13.32 19.74
C MET A 138 21.46 -14.43 19.34
N GLU A 139 21.42 -15.58 20.01
CA GLU A 139 22.33 -16.70 19.72
C GLU A 139 22.31 -17.06 18.22
N GLY A 140 23.43 -16.83 17.53
CA GLY A 140 23.59 -17.10 16.09
C GLY A 140 23.08 -16.02 15.13
N PHE A 141 22.59 -14.88 15.64
CA PHE A 141 22.04 -13.77 14.84
C PHE A 141 22.71 -12.44 15.22
N ASN A 142 23.64 -12.00 14.36
CA ASN A 142 24.39 -10.77 14.53
C ASN A 142 23.86 -9.67 13.60
N LEU A 143 23.64 -8.47 14.14
CA LEU A 143 23.19 -7.32 13.36
C LEU A 143 24.34 -6.43 12.88
N GLU A 144 25.55 -6.62 13.41
CA GLU A 144 26.72 -5.86 13.01
C GLU A 144 27.23 -6.27 11.63
N LEU A 145 27.73 -5.29 10.87
CA LEU A 145 28.35 -5.52 9.57
C LEU A 145 29.86 -5.68 9.75
N SER A 146 30.47 -6.56 8.96
CA SER A 146 31.92 -6.80 8.99
C SER A 146 32.56 -6.74 7.60
N ASP A 147 33.90 -6.63 7.55
CA ASP A 147 34.67 -6.61 6.30
C ASP A 147 34.65 -7.96 5.57
N GLN A 148 34.50 -9.07 6.31
CA GLN A 148 34.52 -10.41 5.74
C GLN A 148 33.10 -10.88 5.40
N PRO A 149 32.91 -11.57 4.26
CA PRO A 149 31.62 -12.13 3.92
C PRO A 149 31.30 -13.32 4.83
N GLU A 150 30.03 -13.48 5.15
CA GLU A 150 29.52 -14.69 5.77
C GLU A 150 29.20 -15.75 4.72
N SER A 151 29.15 -17.01 5.14
CA SER A 151 28.74 -18.11 4.27
C SER A 151 27.26 -18.02 3.93
N LEU A 152 26.85 -18.61 2.81
CA LEU A 152 25.44 -18.65 2.42
C LEU A 152 24.59 -19.40 3.45
N GLU A 153 25.15 -20.34 4.22
CA GLU A 153 24.43 -20.96 5.34
C GLU A 153 24.10 -19.95 6.44
N GLN A 154 25.05 -19.09 6.81
CA GLN A 154 24.79 -18.03 7.79
C GLN A 154 23.74 -17.04 7.27
N ILE A 155 23.78 -16.68 5.98
CA ILE A 155 22.72 -15.86 5.36
C ILE A 155 21.34 -16.54 5.46
N LEU A 156 21.25 -17.86 5.31
CA LEU A 156 20.00 -18.60 5.50
C LEU A 156 19.56 -18.60 6.98
N VAL A 157 20.49 -18.67 7.93
CA VAL A 157 20.22 -18.49 9.37
C VAL A 157 19.63 -17.11 9.63
N ASP A 158 20.27 -16.04 9.14
CA ASP A 158 19.82 -14.67 9.32
C ASP A 158 18.43 -14.44 8.71
N CYS A 159 18.13 -15.07 7.58
CA CYS A 159 16.79 -15.05 6.98
C CYS A 159 15.74 -15.68 7.90
N ARG A 160 16.05 -16.83 8.52
CA ARG A 160 15.14 -17.51 9.46
C ARG A 160 14.92 -16.66 10.71
N ASP A 161 15.98 -16.09 11.28
CA ASP A 161 15.91 -15.33 12.52
C ASP A 161 15.26 -13.96 12.33
N THR A 162 15.51 -13.29 11.20
CA THR A 162 14.78 -12.07 10.82
C THR A 162 13.26 -12.29 10.82
N LEU A 163 12.80 -13.42 10.27
CA LEU A 163 11.38 -13.76 10.26
C LEU A 163 10.86 -14.25 11.61
N LYS A 164 11.71 -14.88 12.42
CA LYS A 164 11.37 -15.37 13.77
C LYS A 164 11.08 -14.21 14.72
N TYR A 165 11.89 -13.15 14.66
CA TYR A 165 11.78 -11.98 15.53
C TYR A 165 10.93 -10.84 14.95
N GLY A 166 10.54 -10.95 13.68
CA GLY A 166 9.58 -10.05 13.04
C GLY A 166 8.13 -10.25 13.49
N VAL A 167 7.30 -9.21 13.32
CA VAL A 167 5.85 -9.29 13.57
C VAL A 167 5.15 -9.98 12.40
N ARG A 168 4.27 -10.95 12.69
CA ARG A 168 3.39 -11.60 11.70
C ARG A 168 2.21 -10.70 11.33
N THR A 169 2.44 -9.73 10.45
CA THR A 169 1.41 -8.78 9.99
C THR A 169 0.25 -9.44 9.22
N GLY A 170 0.48 -10.65 8.69
CA GLY A 170 -0.55 -11.49 8.07
C GLY A 170 -1.42 -12.29 9.04
N HIS A 171 -1.05 -12.35 10.33
CA HIS A 171 -1.73 -13.20 11.31
C HIS A 171 -3.21 -12.78 11.50
N PRO A 172 -4.16 -13.73 11.61
CA PRO A 172 -5.58 -13.41 11.77
C PRO A 172 -5.91 -12.52 12.97
N ARG A 173 -5.05 -12.52 14.00
CA ARG A 173 -5.17 -11.72 15.24
C ARG A 173 -4.27 -10.49 15.28
N PHE A 174 -3.74 -10.06 14.14
CA PHE A 174 -3.01 -8.80 14.04
C PHE A 174 -3.96 -7.68 13.60
N PHE A 175 -4.30 -6.77 14.52
CA PHE A 175 -5.23 -5.66 14.34
C PHE A 175 -4.62 -4.30 14.70
N ASN A 176 -3.29 -4.23 14.72
CA ASN A 176 -2.56 -3.06 15.21
C ASN A 176 -2.58 -1.89 14.19
N GLN A 177 -2.65 -2.21 12.91
CA GLN A 177 -2.45 -1.27 11.80
C GLN A 177 -3.61 -1.29 10.80
N LEU A 178 -3.73 -0.26 9.96
CA LEU A 178 -4.72 -0.23 8.87
C LEU A 178 -4.37 -1.19 7.73
N SER A 179 -3.08 -1.50 7.57
CA SER A 179 -2.57 -2.50 6.63
C SER A 179 -2.27 -3.79 7.39
N THR A 180 -3.03 -4.83 7.09
CA THR A 180 -2.92 -6.15 7.72
C THR A 180 -3.19 -7.23 6.69
N GLY A 181 -2.84 -8.47 7.01
CA GLY A 181 -3.04 -9.60 6.11
C GLY A 181 -1.86 -9.84 5.17
N LEU A 182 -1.87 -11.00 4.54
CA LEU A 182 -0.89 -11.42 3.54
C LEU A 182 -1.64 -12.02 2.35
N ASP A 183 -1.84 -11.23 1.30
CA ASP A 183 -2.46 -11.74 0.08
C ASP A 183 -1.44 -12.54 -0.75
N ILE A 184 -1.77 -13.79 -1.08
CA ILE A 184 -0.85 -14.70 -1.77
C ILE A 184 -0.58 -14.26 -3.21
N VAL A 185 -1.57 -13.67 -3.89
CA VAL A 185 -1.38 -13.13 -5.25
C VAL A 185 -0.59 -11.84 -5.20
N GLY A 186 -0.85 -11.00 -4.20
CA GLY A 186 -0.03 -9.81 -3.92
C GLY A 186 1.44 -10.16 -3.67
N LEU A 187 1.70 -11.19 -2.85
CA LEU A 187 3.05 -11.68 -2.56
C LEU A 187 3.75 -12.23 -3.81
N ALA A 188 3.05 -13.04 -4.61
CA ALA A 188 3.58 -13.53 -5.89
C ALA A 188 3.89 -12.36 -6.85
N GLY A 189 3.05 -11.32 -6.83
CA GLY A 189 3.28 -10.06 -7.53
C GLY A 189 4.58 -9.40 -7.10
N GLU A 190 4.82 -9.23 -5.80
CA GLU A 190 6.06 -8.66 -5.25
C GLU A 190 7.30 -9.47 -5.65
N TRP A 191 7.25 -10.80 -5.57
CA TRP A 191 8.37 -11.66 -5.98
C TRP A 191 8.72 -11.47 -7.46
N LEU A 192 7.72 -11.37 -8.33
CA LEU A 192 7.94 -11.12 -9.76
C LEU A 192 8.48 -9.70 -9.97
N THR A 193 7.92 -8.70 -9.30
CA THR A 193 8.40 -7.32 -9.38
C THR A 193 9.88 -7.22 -9.00
N SER A 194 10.28 -7.82 -7.87
CA SER A 194 11.69 -7.84 -7.43
C SER A 194 12.60 -8.60 -8.39
N THR A 195 12.07 -9.66 -9.04
CA THR A 195 12.81 -10.37 -10.10
C THR A 195 13.02 -9.49 -11.33
N ALA A 196 12.03 -8.65 -11.69
CA ALA A 196 12.11 -7.76 -12.84
C ALA A 196 13.02 -6.53 -12.60
N ASN A 197 13.09 -6.04 -11.35
CA ASN A 197 14.00 -4.99 -10.87
C ASN A 197 14.21 -3.81 -11.86
N THR A 198 13.11 -3.25 -12.36
CA THR A 198 13.11 -2.09 -13.28
C THR A 198 12.48 -0.85 -12.64
N ASN A 199 12.43 0.25 -13.38
CA ASN A 199 11.99 1.56 -12.91
C ASN A 199 10.79 2.11 -13.71
N MET A 200 9.89 2.83 -13.05
CA MET A 200 8.63 3.33 -13.65
C MET A 200 8.75 4.67 -14.41
N PHE A 201 9.95 5.24 -14.58
CA PHE A 201 10.09 6.57 -15.17
C PHE A 201 9.83 6.62 -16.70
N THR A 202 10.14 5.55 -17.45
CA THR A 202 9.99 5.51 -18.92
C THR A 202 9.34 4.22 -19.38
N TYR A 203 8.65 4.29 -20.51
CA TYR A 203 8.15 3.13 -21.23
C TYR A 203 9.30 2.24 -21.72
N GLU A 204 10.44 2.83 -22.09
CA GLU A 204 11.62 2.14 -22.62
C GLU A 204 12.07 0.94 -21.77
N ILE A 205 12.12 1.10 -20.45
CA ILE A 205 12.62 0.06 -19.53
C ILE A 205 11.52 -0.62 -18.71
N ALA A 206 10.29 -0.12 -18.76
CA ALA A 206 9.14 -0.69 -18.02
C ALA A 206 7.85 -0.74 -18.86
N PRO A 207 7.89 -1.22 -20.12
CA PRO A 207 6.79 -1.02 -21.07
C PRO A 207 5.48 -1.65 -20.60
N VAL A 208 5.56 -2.86 -20.02
CA VAL A 208 4.38 -3.58 -19.51
C VAL A 208 3.81 -2.88 -18.27
N PHE A 209 4.66 -2.44 -17.35
CA PHE A 209 4.23 -1.85 -16.09
C PHE A 209 3.64 -0.46 -16.27
N VAL A 210 4.18 0.35 -17.18
CA VAL A 210 3.63 1.66 -17.57
C VAL A 210 2.20 1.51 -18.10
N LEU A 211 1.97 0.56 -19.01
CA LEU A 211 0.61 0.30 -19.54
C LEU A 211 -0.34 -0.24 -18.47
N MET A 212 0.12 -1.13 -17.59
CA MET A 212 -0.69 -1.59 -16.45
C MET A 212 -1.08 -0.43 -15.54
N GLU A 213 -0.15 0.48 -15.24
CA GLU A 213 -0.40 1.64 -14.36
C GLU A 213 -1.45 2.56 -14.98
N GLN A 214 -1.30 2.88 -16.27
CA GLN A 214 -2.25 3.70 -16.99
C GLN A 214 -3.68 3.10 -16.97
N LEU A 215 -3.81 1.81 -17.25
CA LEU A 215 -5.11 1.13 -17.30
C LEU A 215 -5.75 0.99 -15.92
N THR A 216 -4.96 0.70 -14.88
CA THR A 216 -5.47 0.59 -13.52
C THR A 216 -5.86 1.95 -12.96
N LEU A 217 -5.07 3.02 -13.18
CA LEU A 217 -5.43 4.37 -12.77
C LEU A 217 -6.73 4.83 -13.45
N ARG A 218 -6.90 4.56 -14.74
CA ARG A 218 -8.16 4.80 -15.46
C ARG A 218 -9.32 4.09 -14.77
N LYS A 219 -9.15 2.80 -14.46
CA LYS A 219 -10.19 2.03 -13.76
C LYS A 219 -10.53 2.59 -12.38
N MET A 220 -9.55 3.11 -11.64
CA MET A 220 -9.77 3.76 -10.35
C MET A 220 -10.55 5.07 -10.52
N MET A 221 -10.25 5.87 -11.55
CA MET A 221 -10.99 7.10 -11.87
C MET A 221 -12.44 6.81 -12.27
N ASP A 222 -12.71 5.76 -13.06
CA ASP A 222 -14.07 5.32 -13.37
C ASP A 222 -14.88 4.99 -12.10
N ILE A 223 -14.22 4.36 -11.12
CA ILE A 223 -14.84 3.95 -9.86
C ILE A 223 -15.13 5.16 -8.97
N VAL A 224 -14.24 6.16 -8.98
CA VAL A 224 -14.49 7.48 -8.38
C VAL A 224 -15.67 8.17 -9.04
N GLY A 225 -15.88 7.98 -10.35
CA GLY A 225 -16.98 8.56 -11.11
C GLY A 225 -16.55 9.66 -12.08
N TRP A 226 -15.26 9.72 -12.45
CA TRP A 226 -14.76 10.63 -13.48
C TRP A 226 -14.82 9.98 -14.86
N ARG A 227 -14.87 10.80 -15.92
CA ARG A 227 -14.85 10.34 -17.31
C ARG A 227 -13.42 10.04 -17.77
N ASP A 228 -13.28 9.11 -18.71
CA ASP A 228 -12.00 8.60 -19.22
C ASP A 228 -11.05 9.70 -19.73
N ASP A 229 -11.58 10.77 -20.29
CA ASP A 229 -10.84 11.88 -20.90
C ASP A 229 -10.48 13.00 -19.92
N GLU A 230 -11.07 13.01 -18.72
CA GLU A 230 -10.90 14.12 -17.77
C GLU A 230 -9.64 13.95 -16.90
N GLY A 231 -9.32 12.74 -16.40
CA GLY A 231 -8.35 12.57 -15.30
C GLY A 231 -6.93 12.09 -15.63
N ASP A 232 -6.03 12.27 -14.67
CA ASP A 232 -4.64 11.82 -14.62
C ASP A 232 -4.33 11.20 -13.23
N GLY A 233 -3.20 10.54 -13.07
CA GLY A 233 -2.76 10.03 -11.79
C GLY A 233 -1.38 9.39 -11.82
N ILE A 234 -0.84 9.12 -10.65
CA ILE A 234 0.43 8.39 -10.49
C ILE A 234 0.44 7.62 -9.17
N PHE A 235 1.14 6.47 -9.14
CA PHE A 235 1.45 5.81 -7.87
C PHE A 235 2.58 6.53 -7.15
N SER A 236 2.48 6.63 -5.83
CA SER A 236 3.45 7.31 -4.97
C SER A 236 3.84 6.43 -3.77
N PRO A 237 4.99 6.68 -3.13
CA PRO A 237 5.53 5.88 -2.03
C PRO A 237 4.80 6.19 -0.71
N GLY A 238 3.51 5.87 -0.67
CA GLY A 238 2.61 6.05 0.46
C GLY A 238 1.69 7.27 0.34
N GLY A 239 0.51 7.16 0.96
CA GLY A 239 -0.55 8.17 0.86
C GLY A 239 -0.17 9.54 1.46
N ALA A 240 0.84 9.60 2.33
CA ALA A 240 1.37 10.88 2.79
C ALA A 240 2.00 11.70 1.64
N ILE A 241 2.66 11.04 0.69
CA ILE A 241 3.21 11.67 -0.51
C ILE A 241 2.11 11.93 -1.53
N SER A 242 1.10 11.06 -1.66
CA SER A 242 -0.11 11.38 -2.46
C SER A 242 -0.81 12.66 -1.99
N ASN A 243 -0.99 12.81 -0.67
CA ASN A 243 -1.53 14.04 -0.06
C ASN A 243 -0.59 15.24 -0.23
N MET A 244 0.72 15.03 -0.38
CA MET A 244 1.66 16.11 -0.72
C MET A 244 1.52 16.53 -2.18
N TYR A 245 1.38 15.58 -3.11
CA TYR A 245 1.08 15.86 -4.52
C TYR A 245 -0.21 16.67 -4.66
N SER A 246 -1.28 16.34 -3.94
CA SER A 246 -2.53 17.08 -4.06
C SER A 246 -2.37 18.56 -3.67
N VAL A 247 -1.60 18.84 -2.61
CA VAL A 247 -1.27 20.21 -2.20
C VAL A 247 -0.37 20.90 -3.23
N MET A 248 0.64 20.21 -3.76
CA MET A 248 1.53 20.74 -4.80
C MET A 248 0.75 21.13 -6.06
N VAL A 249 -0.12 20.23 -6.54
CA VAL A 249 -0.94 20.41 -7.73
C VAL A 249 -1.95 21.55 -7.53
N ALA A 250 -2.63 21.60 -6.38
CA ALA A 250 -3.54 22.70 -6.07
C ALA A 250 -2.81 24.06 -6.06
N ARG A 251 -1.62 24.11 -5.46
CA ARG A 251 -0.78 25.32 -5.48
C ARG A 251 -0.38 25.71 -6.89
N TYR A 252 0.07 24.75 -7.70
CA TYR A 252 0.48 25.00 -9.08
C TYR A 252 -0.70 25.49 -9.94
N LYS A 253 -1.90 24.95 -9.73
CA LYS A 253 -3.12 25.37 -10.44
C LYS A 253 -3.45 26.85 -10.20
N TYR A 254 -3.35 27.32 -8.97
CA TYR A 254 -3.71 28.70 -8.62
C TYR A 254 -2.54 29.70 -8.68
N PHE A 255 -1.32 29.23 -8.44
CA PHE A 255 -0.09 30.04 -8.34
C PHE A 255 1.09 29.33 -9.02
N PRO A 256 1.05 29.10 -10.35
CA PRO A 256 2.11 28.38 -11.08
C PRO A 256 3.48 29.05 -10.98
N GLU A 257 3.52 30.37 -10.77
CA GLU A 257 4.75 31.15 -10.57
C GLU A 257 5.55 30.71 -9.34
N VAL A 258 4.92 30.08 -8.34
CA VAL A 258 5.63 29.54 -7.17
C VAL A 258 6.66 28.49 -7.58
N LYS A 259 6.43 27.75 -8.68
CA LYS A 259 7.38 26.76 -9.20
C LYS A 259 8.77 27.36 -9.46
N THR A 260 8.82 28.60 -9.96
CA THR A 260 10.09 29.27 -10.35
C THR A 260 10.51 30.38 -9.40
N LYS A 261 9.57 31.04 -8.72
CA LYS A 261 9.84 32.19 -7.85
C LYS A 261 9.78 31.86 -6.35
N GLY A 262 9.34 30.65 -5.99
CA GLY A 262 9.16 30.23 -4.60
C GLY A 262 7.90 30.80 -3.94
N MET A 263 7.63 30.36 -2.70
CA MET A 263 6.41 30.71 -1.96
C MET A 263 6.28 32.21 -1.68
N CYS A 264 7.39 32.97 -1.65
CA CYS A 264 7.38 34.42 -1.40
C CYS A 264 6.74 35.22 -2.54
N ALA A 265 6.57 34.62 -3.73
CA ALA A 265 5.86 35.24 -4.84
C ALA A 265 4.34 35.16 -4.73
N ALA A 266 3.82 34.32 -3.83
CA ALA A 266 2.40 34.17 -3.56
C ALA A 266 2.02 34.92 -2.25
N PRO A 267 0.75 35.35 -2.11
CA PRO A 267 0.23 35.82 -0.83
C PRO A 267 0.22 34.68 0.20
N ARG A 268 -0.18 34.96 1.44
CA ARG A 268 -0.29 33.94 2.49
C ARG A 268 -1.41 32.95 2.17
N LEU A 269 -1.04 31.81 1.59
CA LEU A 269 -1.94 30.73 1.20
C LEU A 269 -2.35 29.89 2.41
N VAL A 270 -3.59 29.42 2.43
CA VAL A 270 -4.18 28.67 3.55
C VAL A 270 -4.84 27.37 3.06
N LEU A 271 -4.63 26.32 3.85
CA LEU A 271 -5.21 25.00 3.67
C LEU A 271 -6.16 24.69 4.83
N PHE A 272 -7.25 23.99 4.55
CA PHE A 272 -8.19 23.53 5.56
C PHE A 272 -8.23 22.01 5.60
N THR A 273 -8.31 21.45 6.80
CA THR A 273 -8.43 19.99 6.98
C THR A 273 -9.09 19.70 8.32
N SER A 274 -9.77 18.56 8.45
CA SER A 274 -10.33 18.09 9.73
C SER A 274 -9.27 18.06 10.84
N GLU A 275 -9.64 18.42 12.08
CA GLU A 275 -8.82 18.18 13.26
C GLU A 275 -8.50 16.69 13.51
N HIS A 276 -9.25 15.78 12.88
CA HIS A 276 -9.05 14.33 12.90
C HIS A 276 -8.49 13.77 11.58
N SER A 277 -8.09 14.65 10.65
CA SER A 277 -7.41 14.26 9.41
C SER A 277 -6.03 13.66 9.68
N HIS A 278 -5.46 13.00 8.67
CA HIS A 278 -4.12 12.47 8.78
C HIS A 278 -3.08 13.60 8.91
N TYR A 279 -2.09 13.40 9.79
CA TYR A 279 -1.06 14.40 10.08
C TYR A 279 -0.20 14.79 8.87
N SER A 280 -0.28 14.05 7.75
CA SER A 280 0.46 14.34 6.53
C SER A 280 0.18 15.73 5.97
N PHE A 281 -0.99 16.32 6.19
CA PHE A 281 -1.27 17.69 5.70
C PHE A 281 -0.42 18.74 6.42
N LYS A 282 -0.22 18.60 7.74
CA LYS A 282 0.71 19.46 8.47
C LYS A 282 2.16 19.23 8.02
N LYS A 283 2.57 17.97 7.79
CA LYS A 283 3.92 17.67 7.25
C LYS A 283 4.14 18.24 5.85
N ALA A 284 3.18 18.05 4.94
CA ALA A 284 3.23 18.59 3.59
C ALA A 284 3.29 20.12 3.61
N SER A 285 2.45 20.78 4.42
CA SER A 285 2.47 22.24 4.58
C SER A 285 3.83 22.76 5.07
N ALA A 286 4.44 22.09 6.06
CA ALA A 286 5.77 22.43 6.54
C ALA A 286 6.84 22.24 5.46
N ALA A 287 6.84 21.09 4.78
CA ALA A 287 7.83 20.75 3.75
C ALA A 287 7.71 21.64 2.50
N LEU A 288 6.50 22.01 2.10
CA LEU A 288 6.23 22.80 0.90
C LEU A 288 6.32 24.32 1.11
N GLY A 289 6.70 24.77 2.32
CA GLY A 289 6.95 26.18 2.62
C GLY A 289 5.70 27.02 2.93
N PHE A 290 4.55 26.37 3.18
CA PHE A 290 3.36 27.07 3.68
C PHE A 290 3.46 27.35 5.17
N GLY A 291 4.13 26.48 5.95
CA GLY A 291 4.14 26.56 7.42
C GLY A 291 2.89 25.94 8.05
N THR A 292 3.01 25.40 9.26
CA THR A 292 1.91 24.69 9.94
C THR A 292 0.78 25.60 10.40
N ASP A 293 1.08 26.88 10.66
CA ASP A 293 0.10 27.88 11.09
C ASP A 293 -0.92 28.21 10.00
N ASN A 294 -0.61 27.85 8.76
CA ASN A 294 -1.46 28.03 7.58
C ASN A 294 -2.27 26.78 7.24
N VAL A 295 -2.20 25.75 8.08
CA VAL A 295 -3.12 24.60 8.06
C VAL A 295 -4.18 24.83 9.13
N ILE A 296 -5.32 25.36 8.71
CA ILE A 296 -6.44 25.63 9.61
C ILE A 296 -7.22 24.33 9.84
N LEU A 297 -7.30 23.91 11.10
CA LEU A 297 -8.06 22.74 11.50
C LEU A 297 -9.56 23.07 11.56
N LEU A 298 -10.37 22.20 10.96
CA LEU A 298 -11.83 22.25 10.97
C LEU A 298 -12.36 21.45 12.15
N ASN A 299 -13.36 22.01 12.82
CA ASN A 299 -14.03 21.35 13.94
C ASN A 299 -14.86 20.17 13.42
N THR A 300 -14.96 19.14 14.25
CA THR A 300 -15.76 17.96 13.93
C THR A 300 -17.00 17.82 14.81
N ASP A 301 -17.99 17.10 14.31
CA ASP A 301 -19.13 16.64 15.10
C ASP A 301 -18.72 15.49 16.03
N ASP A 302 -19.65 15.03 16.87
CA ASP A 302 -19.38 13.95 17.83
C ASP A 302 -19.01 12.60 17.16
N LYS A 303 -19.24 12.48 15.85
CA LYS A 303 -18.89 11.31 15.02
C LYS A 303 -17.53 11.49 14.34
N GLY A 304 -16.85 12.60 14.58
CA GLY A 304 -15.55 12.95 14.02
C GLY A 304 -15.59 13.38 12.55
N ARG A 305 -16.73 13.88 12.07
CA ARG A 305 -16.91 14.40 10.70
C ARG A 305 -16.82 15.93 10.71
N VAL A 306 -16.21 16.53 9.70
CA VAL A 306 -16.15 17.99 9.56
C VAL A 306 -17.54 18.61 9.59
N ILE A 307 -17.67 19.70 10.36
CA ILE A 307 -18.86 20.56 10.36
C ILE A 307 -18.72 21.55 9.21
N ALA A 308 -19.50 21.40 8.14
CA ALA A 308 -19.37 22.23 6.93
C ALA A 308 -19.54 23.74 7.21
N ALA A 309 -20.41 24.13 8.14
CA ALA A 309 -20.58 25.53 8.55
C ALA A 309 -19.31 26.13 9.18
N ASP A 310 -18.50 25.33 9.88
CA ASP A 310 -17.23 25.76 10.45
C ASP A 310 -16.16 25.97 9.36
N LEU A 311 -16.16 25.14 8.30
CA LEU A 311 -15.34 25.38 7.11
C LEU A 311 -15.67 26.73 6.49
N GLU A 312 -16.94 27.00 6.21
CA GLU A 312 -17.34 28.27 5.59
C GLU A 312 -16.95 29.48 6.46
N ALA A 313 -17.19 29.40 7.78
CA ALA A 313 -16.79 30.45 8.71
C ALA A 313 -15.27 30.71 8.69
N LYS A 314 -14.45 29.64 8.67
CA LYS A 314 -12.99 29.74 8.64
C LYS A 314 -12.45 30.23 7.30
N VAL A 315 -13.11 29.91 6.18
CA VAL A 315 -12.81 30.49 4.87
C VAL A 315 -13.04 32.00 4.88
N ILE A 316 -14.18 32.47 5.38
CA ILE A 316 -14.51 33.90 5.49
C ILE A 316 -13.49 34.61 6.39
N ALA A 317 -13.18 34.05 7.56
CA ALA A 317 -12.22 34.62 8.50
C ALA A 317 -10.79 34.70 7.93
N ALA A 318 -10.36 33.70 7.14
CA ALA A 318 -9.06 33.73 6.46
C ALA A 318 -9.00 34.88 5.44
N LYS A 319 -10.04 35.03 4.61
CA LYS A 319 -10.14 36.12 3.62
C LYS A 319 -10.15 37.50 4.29
N GLN A 320 -10.84 37.66 5.42
CA GLN A 320 -10.85 38.91 6.20
C GLN A 320 -9.46 39.30 6.72
N LYS A 321 -8.56 38.32 6.97
CA LYS A 321 -7.16 38.57 7.35
C LYS A 321 -6.24 38.85 6.15
N GLY A 322 -6.78 38.90 4.92
CA GLY A 322 -6.00 39.02 3.69
C GLY A 322 -5.29 37.74 3.28
N TYR A 323 -5.64 36.59 3.87
CA TYR A 323 -5.09 35.29 3.48
C TYR A 323 -5.89 34.72 2.30
N VAL A 324 -5.29 33.79 1.56
CA VAL A 324 -5.91 33.17 0.39
C VAL A 324 -6.20 31.68 0.64
N PRO A 325 -7.47 31.32 0.91
CA PRO A 325 -7.94 29.93 0.87
C PRO A 325 -7.69 29.30 -0.50
N ILE A 326 -6.93 28.21 -0.57
CA ILE A 326 -6.68 27.51 -1.86
C ILE A 326 -7.07 26.04 -1.85
N TYR A 327 -7.18 25.42 -0.68
CA TYR A 327 -7.25 23.97 -0.57
C TYR A 327 -8.07 23.51 0.63
N VAL A 328 -8.95 22.54 0.43
CA VAL A 328 -9.64 21.80 1.47
C VAL A 328 -9.38 20.30 1.30
N ASN A 329 -8.96 19.65 2.37
CA ASN A 329 -8.98 18.19 2.49
C ASN A 329 -10.26 17.74 3.20
N ALA A 330 -11.07 16.94 2.51
CA ALA A 330 -12.11 16.10 3.10
C ALA A 330 -11.58 14.68 3.28
N THR A 331 -11.65 14.14 4.50
CA THR A 331 -11.15 12.80 4.80
C THR A 331 -12.27 11.77 4.63
N ALA A 332 -12.08 10.82 3.71
CA ALA A 332 -12.98 9.68 3.52
C ALA A 332 -12.42 8.46 4.26
N GLY A 333 -12.76 8.35 5.56
CA GLY A 333 -12.27 7.32 6.45
C GLY A 333 -11.07 7.80 7.28
N THR A 334 -11.33 8.53 8.38
CA THR A 334 -10.28 8.99 9.30
C THR A 334 -9.51 7.82 9.93
N THR A 335 -8.24 8.06 10.29
CA THR A 335 -7.34 7.00 10.76
C THR A 335 -7.81 6.38 12.09
N VAL A 336 -8.44 7.16 12.96
CA VAL A 336 -8.85 6.70 14.29
C VAL A 336 -10.30 6.24 14.27
N TYR A 337 -11.26 7.14 14.10
CA TYR A 337 -12.70 6.79 14.14
C TYR A 337 -13.21 6.08 12.88
N GLY A 338 -12.49 6.17 11.74
CA GLY A 338 -13.03 5.71 10.47
C GLY A 338 -14.21 6.57 9.98
N ALA A 339 -14.22 7.85 10.37
CA ALA A 339 -15.27 8.80 10.02
C ALA A 339 -15.15 9.28 8.56
N PHE A 340 -16.28 9.61 7.95
CA PHE A 340 -16.36 10.16 6.59
C PHE A 340 -16.86 11.60 6.64
N ASP A 341 -16.05 12.54 6.18
CA ASP A 341 -16.45 13.94 6.07
C ASP A 341 -17.60 14.10 5.04
N PRO A 342 -18.50 15.09 5.22
CA PRO A 342 -19.63 15.30 4.31
C PRO A 342 -19.17 15.94 2.99
N ILE A 343 -18.68 15.11 2.05
CA ILE A 343 -18.01 15.57 0.82
C ILE A 343 -18.90 16.52 0.00
N ASN A 344 -20.19 16.22 -0.17
CA ASN A 344 -21.09 17.10 -0.92
C ASN A 344 -21.22 18.51 -0.32
N GLU A 345 -21.40 18.62 0.98
CA GLU A 345 -21.51 19.92 1.68
C GLU A 345 -20.19 20.70 1.59
N ILE A 346 -19.06 20.00 1.71
CA ILE A 346 -17.74 20.60 1.55
C ILE A 346 -17.52 21.04 0.10
N ALA A 347 -17.96 20.25 -0.88
CA ALA A 347 -17.84 20.55 -2.31
C ALA A 347 -18.65 21.79 -2.68
N ASP A 348 -19.87 21.96 -2.15
CA ASP A 348 -20.70 23.16 -2.35
C ASP A 348 -19.94 24.44 -1.91
N ILE A 349 -19.24 24.37 -0.77
CA ILE A 349 -18.43 25.47 -0.27
C ILE A 349 -17.19 25.67 -1.16
N CYS A 350 -16.51 24.60 -1.56
CA CYS A 350 -15.34 24.69 -2.43
C CYS A 350 -15.66 25.34 -3.77
N GLU A 351 -16.78 24.97 -4.39
CA GLU A 351 -17.27 25.57 -5.64
C GLU A 351 -17.65 27.05 -5.44
N LYS A 352 -18.37 27.38 -4.36
CA LYS A 352 -18.76 28.76 -4.03
C LYS A 352 -17.57 29.71 -3.90
N TYR A 353 -16.47 29.24 -3.31
CA TYR A 353 -15.29 30.06 -3.03
C TYR A 353 -14.11 29.82 -3.97
N ASN A 354 -14.27 28.96 -4.99
CA ASN A 354 -13.22 28.54 -5.91
C ASN A 354 -11.97 28.01 -5.19
N ILE A 355 -12.17 26.94 -4.41
CA ILE A 355 -11.14 26.28 -3.59
C ILE A 355 -10.95 24.85 -4.10
N TRP A 356 -9.70 24.36 -4.16
CA TRP A 356 -9.43 22.98 -4.53
C TRP A 356 -9.96 22.00 -3.48
N LEU A 357 -10.80 21.07 -3.90
CA LEU A 357 -11.26 19.95 -3.09
C LEU A 357 -10.38 18.72 -3.33
N HIS A 358 -9.69 18.28 -2.27
CA HIS A 358 -9.06 16.97 -2.21
C HIS A 358 -9.84 16.04 -1.30
N VAL A 359 -10.01 14.79 -1.72
CA VAL A 359 -10.53 13.73 -0.85
C VAL A 359 -9.41 12.77 -0.47
N ASP A 360 -9.02 12.77 0.80
CA ASP A 360 -8.13 11.75 1.36
C ASP A 360 -8.92 10.47 1.62
N GLY A 361 -9.00 9.63 0.58
CA GLY A 361 -9.52 8.28 0.62
C GLY A 361 -8.43 7.23 0.84
N ALA A 362 -7.27 7.59 1.43
CA ALA A 362 -6.17 6.63 1.62
C ALA A 362 -6.66 5.36 2.32
N TRP A 363 -7.53 5.52 3.32
CA TRP A 363 -8.16 4.41 4.03
C TRP A 363 -9.50 4.02 3.40
N GLY A 364 -10.49 4.90 3.44
CA GLY A 364 -11.87 4.59 3.05
C GLY A 364 -12.15 4.59 1.55
N GLY A 365 -11.22 5.04 0.69
CA GLY A 365 -11.38 5.04 -0.77
C GLY A 365 -11.68 3.64 -1.33
N SER A 366 -11.18 2.60 -0.65
CA SER A 366 -11.45 1.22 -1.04
C SER A 366 -12.93 0.82 -0.92
N LEU A 367 -13.72 1.50 -0.09
CA LEU A 367 -15.18 1.23 0.00
C LEU A 367 -15.92 1.58 -1.30
N LEU A 368 -15.31 2.32 -2.23
CA LEU A 368 -15.87 2.52 -3.57
C LEU A 368 -16.02 1.20 -4.36
N MET A 369 -15.25 0.18 -4.00
CA MET A 369 -15.37 -1.17 -4.58
C MET A 369 -16.66 -1.89 -4.13
N SER A 370 -17.23 -1.50 -2.98
CA SER A 370 -18.43 -2.12 -2.42
C SER A 370 -19.69 -1.36 -2.83
N ARG A 371 -20.61 -2.02 -3.54
CA ARG A 371 -21.91 -1.42 -3.88
C ARG A 371 -22.73 -1.10 -2.63
N LYS A 372 -22.61 -1.90 -1.57
CA LYS A 372 -23.28 -1.69 -0.27
C LYS A 372 -22.76 -0.44 0.45
N HIS A 373 -21.47 -0.15 0.37
CA HIS A 373 -20.82 0.85 1.24
C HIS A 373 -20.27 2.09 0.52
N ARG A 374 -20.17 2.11 -0.81
CA ARG A 374 -19.64 3.25 -1.58
C ARG A 374 -20.37 4.58 -1.35
N HIS A 375 -21.64 4.54 -0.91
CA HIS A 375 -22.42 5.74 -0.59
C HIS A 375 -21.79 6.62 0.51
N LYS A 376 -20.91 6.06 1.34
CA LYS A 376 -20.15 6.81 2.36
C LYS A 376 -19.17 7.83 1.75
N LEU A 377 -18.85 7.69 0.46
CA LEU A 377 -18.03 8.62 -0.32
C LEU A 377 -18.85 9.40 -1.35
N SER A 378 -20.18 9.50 -1.18
CA SER A 378 -21.03 10.30 -2.08
C SER A 378 -20.51 11.73 -2.19
N GLY A 379 -20.32 12.22 -3.42
CA GLY A 379 -19.72 13.53 -3.71
C GLY A 379 -18.23 13.46 -4.09
N VAL A 380 -17.56 12.31 -3.97
CA VAL A 380 -16.14 12.16 -4.34
C VAL A 380 -15.86 12.47 -5.81
N GLU A 381 -16.84 12.26 -6.69
CA GLU A 381 -16.78 12.60 -8.12
C GLU A 381 -16.61 14.12 -8.36
N ARG A 382 -16.98 14.96 -7.38
CA ARG A 382 -16.79 16.42 -7.43
C ARG A 382 -15.39 16.86 -7.00
N ALA A 383 -14.58 15.96 -6.43
CA ALA A 383 -13.23 16.29 -6.01
C ALA A 383 -12.33 16.64 -7.20
N ASN A 384 -11.36 17.52 -6.97
CA ASN A 384 -10.30 17.82 -7.94
C ASN A 384 -9.15 16.80 -7.86
N SER A 385 -8.99 16.15 -6.70
CA SER A 385 -8.02 15.05 -6.53
C SER A 385 -8.45 14.07 -5.44
N VAL A 386 -7.99 12.83 -5.55
CA VAL A 386 -8.28 11.75 -4.59
C VAL A 386 -7.00 10.98 -4.27
N THR A 387 -6.68 10.81 -2.99
CA THR A 387 -5.69 9.83 -2.55
C THR A 387 -6.39 8.51 -2.27
N TRP A 388 -5.84 7.38 -2.74
CA TRP A 388 -6.37 6.04 -2.44
C TRP A 388 -5.22 5.04 -2.24
N ASN A 389 -5.20 4.31 -1.11
CA ASN A 389 -4.21 3.27 -0.85
C ASN A 389 -4.81 1.86 -0.94
N PRO A 390 -4.64 1.16 -2.07
CA PRO A 390 -4.92 -0.27 -2.15
C PRO A 390 -4.18 -1.10 -1.08
N HIS A 391 -3.01 -0.64 -0.60
CA HIS A 391 -2.27 -1.36 0.44
C HIS A 391 -2.90 -1.38 1.84
N LYS A 392 -4.04 -0.71 2.03
CA LYS A 392 -4.78 -0.77 3.29
C LYS A 392 -5.91 -1.79 3.19
N MET A 393 -7.13 -1.33 2.86
CA MET A 393 -8.33 -2.16 2.94
C MET A 393 -8.38 -3.25 1.86
N MET A 394 -7.77 -3.02 0.69
CA MET A 394 -7.74 -4.02 -0.39
C MET A 394 -6.65 -5.08 -0.18
N GLY A 395 -5.83 -4.96 0.88
CA GLY A 395 -4.83 -5.96 1.26
C GLY A 395 -3.63 -6.08 0.32
N VAL A 396 -3.38 -5.09 -0.55
CA VAL A 396 -2.19 -5.09 -1.40
C VAL A 396 -0.94 -4.97 -0.51
N PRO A 397 0.16 -5.70 -0.77
CA PRO A 397 1.39 -5.52 -0.02
C PRO A 397 1.93 -4.08 -0.09
N LEU A 398 2.58 -3.64 0.99
CA LEU A 398 3.12 -2.29 1.11
C LEU A 398 4.34 -2.10 0.20
N GLN A 399 4.53 -0.97 -0.48
CA GLN A 399 3.61 0.16 -0.65
C GLN A 399 2.74 0.00 -1.90
N CYS A 400 1.62 0.73 -1.95
CA CYS A 400 0.72 0.83 -3.12
C CYS A 400 -0.31 1.93 -2.87
N SER A 401 -0.05 3.14 -3.37
CA SER A 401 -0.86 4.33 -3.10
C SER A 401 -0.92 5.19 -4.35
N ALA A 402 -2.10 5.64 -4.73
CA ALA A 402 -2.32 6.46 -5.91
C ALA A 402 -2.83 7.84 -5.52
N ILE A 403 -2.31 8.85 -6.21
CA ILE A 403 -2.94 10.16 -6.32
C ILE A 403 -3.64 10.23 -7.68
N LEU A 404 -4.94 10.49 -7.66
CA LEU A 404 -5.76 10.75 -8.84
C LEU A 404 -6.04 12.25 -8.90
N VAL A 405 -5.93 12.85 -10.08
CA VAL A 405 -6.15 14.28 -10.33
C VAL A 405 -7.14 14.41 -11.47
N ARG A 406 -8.22 15.16 -11.25
CA ARG A 406 -9.33 15.26 -12.21
C ARG A 406 -8.97 16.04 -13.48
N GLU A 407 -7.95 16.89 -13.45
CA GLU A 407 -7.52 17.68 -14.59
C GLU A 407 -6.14 17.20 -15.08
N ARG A 408 -6.10 16.73 -16.33
CA ARG A 408 -4.87 16.30 -17.01
C ARG A 408 -3.86 17.43 -17.17
N GLY A 409 -2.58 17.07 -17.20
CA GLY A 409 -1.47 17.99 -17.44
C GLY A 409 -1.03 18.79 -16.21
N LEU A 410 -1.80 18.82 -15.12
CA LEU A 410 -1.38 19.51 -13.90
C LEU A 410 -0.22 18.81 -13.18
N LEU A 411 -0.18 17.47 -13.15
CA LEU A 411 0.94 16.73 -12.57
C LEU A 411 2.23 17.01 -13.35
N GLU A 412 2.16 16.92 -14.68
CA GLU A 412 3.25 17.21 -15.60
C GLU A 412 3.73 18.67 -15.43
N GLY A 413 2.84 19.65 -15.58
CA GLY A 413 3.19 21.07 -15.44
C GLY A 413 3.77 21.42 -14.07
N CYS A 414 3.25 20.83 -13.00
CA CYS A 414 3.72 21.04 -11.64
C CYS A 414 5.15 20.51 -11.45
N ASN A 415 5.45 19.30 -11.94
CA ASN A 415 6.64 18.56 -11.53
C ASN A 415 7.76 18.55 -12.58
N SER A 416 7.41 18.75 -13.85
CA SER A 416 8.34 18.59 -14.98
C SER A 416 9.58 19.46 -14.87
N MET A 417 10.74 18.85 -15.12
CA MET A 417 12.04 19.52 -15.25
C MET A 417 12.70 19.28 -16.61
N CYS A 418 12.10 18.47 -17.48
CA CYS A 418 12.58 18.20 -18.84
C CYS A 418 14.06 17.78 -18.88
N ALA A 419 14.46 16.88 -17.97
CA ALA A 419 15.84 16.43 -17.87
C ALA A 419 16.30 15.67 -19.14
N GLY A 420 17.21 16.28 -19.90
CA GLY A 420 17.62 15.77 -21.23
C GLY A 420 18.30 14.39 -21.24
N TYR A 421 18.72 13.87 -20.08
CA TYR A 421 19.29 12.52 -19.97
C TYR A 421 18.23 11.41 -19.83
N LEU A 422 16.95 11.77 -19.59
CA LEU A 422 15.89 10.81 -19.25
C LEU A 422 14.65 10.93 -20.12
N PHE A 423 14.26 12.17 -20.45
CA PHE A 423 13.05 12.49 -21.21
C PHE A 423 13.42 13.05 -22.59
N GLN A 424 14.09 12.22 -23.39
CA GLN A 424 14.45 12.56 -24.77
C GLN A 424 13.17 12.61 -25.63
N PRO A 425 12.83 13.75 -26.28
CA PRO A 425 11.58 13.87 -27.05
C PRO A 425 11.65 13.19 -28.44
N ASP A 426 12.85 12.80 -28.88
CA ASP A 426 13.16 12.26 -30.20
C ASP A 426 13.32 10.73 -30.21
N LYS A 427 12.80 10.04 -29.19
CA LYS A 427 12.77 8.56 -29.16
C LYS A 427 11.88 8.00 -30.27
N GLN A 428 12.18 6.76 -30.63
CA GLN A 428 11.49 5.98 -31.66
C GLN A 428 10.06 5.53 -31.32
N TYR A 429 9.54 5.88 -30.13
CA TYR A 429 8.19 5.55 -29.68
C TYR A 429 7.48 6.80 -29.14
N ASP A 430 6.18 6.69 -28.89
CA ASP A 430 5.39 7.79 -28.32
C ASP A 430 5.83 8.11 -26.88
N VAL A 431 6.58 9.20 -26.72
CA VAL A 431 7.14 9.64 -25.43
C VAL A 431 6.08 10.10 -24.44
N THR A 432 4.81 10.24 -24.82
CA THR A 432 3.72 10.53 -23.86
C THR A 432 3.49 9.38 -22.87
N TYR A 433 4.03 8.19 -23.15
CA TYR A 433 4.07 7.06 -22.23
C TYR A 433 5.22 7.15 -21.19
N ASP A 434 6.18 8.07 -21.34
CA ASP A 434 7.20 8.32 -20.32
C ASP A 434 6.60 9.19 -19.21
N THR A 435 6.24 8.56 -18.09
CA THR A 435 5.49 9.20 -17.01
C THR A 435 6.36 9.75 -15.87
N GLY A 436 7.69 9.72 -16.01
CA GLY A 436 8.60 10.13 -14.95
C GLY A 436 8.53 11.62 -14.61
N ASP A 437 8.32 12.50 -15.60
CA ASP A 437 8.43 13.96 -15.41
C ASP A 437 7.18 14.58 -14.74
N LYS A 438 6.09 13.81 -14.62
CA LYS A 438 4.93 14.17 -13.78
C LYS A 438 5.10 13.77 -12.31
N ALA A 439 6.21 13.14 -11.92
CA ALA A 439 6.51 12.72 -10.56
C ALA A 439 7.49 13.67 -9.85
N ILE A 440 7.43 13.73 -8.51
CA ILE A 440 8.49 14.33 -7.69
C ILE A 440 9.71 13.38 -7.52
N GLN A 441 9.54 12.10 -7.87
CA GLN A 441 10.60 11.10 -7.80
C GLN A 441 11.29 10.98 -9.15
N CYS A 442 12.60 10.72 -9.15
CA CYS A 442 13.30 10.23 -10.35
C CYS A 442 13.10 8.71 -10.47
N GLY A 443 13.86 7.94 -9.68
CA GLY A 443 13.64 6.50 -9.57
C GLY A 443 12.35 6.18 -8.81
N ARG A 444 11.49 5.36 -9.40
CA ARG A 444 10.20 4.95 -8.83
C ARG A 444 9.98 3.43 -8.96
N HIS A 445 9.68 2.81 -7.82
CA HIS A 445 9.38 1.38 -7.72
C HIS A 445 8.12 0.99 -8.49
N VAL A 446 8.07 -0.25 -8.98
CA VAL A 446 6.91 -0.83 -9.68
C VAL A 446 5.89 -1.34 -8.67
N ASP A 447 5.05 -0.45 -8.13
CA ASP A 447 3.97 -0.85 -7.20
C ASP A 447 2.74 -1.42 -7.91
N ILE A 448 2.63 -1.19 -9.22
CA ILE A 448 1.41 -1.52 -9.97
C ILE A 448 1.21 -3.03 -10.13
N PHE A 449 2.27 -3.81 -10.34
CA PHE A 449 2.12 -5.20 -10.79
C PHE A 449 1.38 -6.07 -9.77
N LYS A 450 1.76 -5.99 -8.50
CA LYS A 450 1.09 -6.71 -7.40
C LYS A 450 -0.40 -6.35 -7.28
N PHE A 451 -0.74 -5.07 -7.43
CA PHE A 451 -2.14 -4.63 -7.38
C PHE A 451 -2.92 -5.10 -8.60
N TRP A 452 -2.38 -4.88 -9.80
CA TRP A 452 -2.97 -5.33 -11.05
C TRP A 452 -3.22 -6.84 -11.03
N LEU A 453 -2.24 -7.64 -10.59
CA LEU A 453 -2.35 -9.09 -10.54
C LEU A 453 -3.42 -9.55 -9.54
N MET A 454 -3.48 -8.94 -8.35
CA MET A 454 -4.56 -9.18 -7.39
C MET A 454 -5.93 -8.86 -7.99
N TRP A 455 -6.06 -7.76 -8.72
CA TRP A 455 -7.32 -7.39 -9.36
C TRP A 455 -7.70 -8.37 -10.46
N LYS A 456 -6.74 -8.85 -11.26
CA LYS A 456 -7.00 -9.91 -12.25
C LYS A 456 -7.47 -11.20 -11.58
N ALA A 457 -6.88 -11.58 -10.45
CA ALA A 457 -7.22 -12.82 -9.75
C ALA A 457 -8.55 -12.76 -8.99
N LYS A 458 -8.87 -11.61 -8.37
CA LYS A 458 -10.09 -11.43 -7.56
C LYS A 458 -11.28 -10.89 -8.36
N GLY A 459 -11.01 -10.13 -9.41
CA GLY A 459 -11.98 -9.21 -10.00
C GLY A 459 -12.44 -8.12 -9.03
N THR A 460 -13.26 -7.19 -9.50
CA THR A 460 -13.89 -6.18 -8.63
C THR A 460 -14.80 -6.82 -7.58
N ILE A 461 -15.48 -7.92 -7.93
CA ILE A 461 -16.37 -8.67 -7.03
C ILE A 461 -15.60 -9.28 -5.85
N GLY A 462 -14.41 -9.84 -6.07
CA GLY A 462 -13.62 -10.40 -4.97
C GLY A 462 -13.14 -9.34 -3.99
N PHE A 463 -12.80 -8.14 -4.46
CA PHE A 463 -12.51 -7.00 -3.57
C PHE A 463 -13.76 -6.53 -2.81
N GLU A 464 -14.90 -6.42 -3.49
CA GLU A 464 -16.18 -6.10 -2.85
C GLU A 464 -16.50 -7.06 -1.70
N GLN A 465 -16.43 -8.36 -1.93
CA GLN A 465 -16.68 -9.40 -0.91
C GLN A 465 -15.72 -9.32 0.27
N HIS A 466 -14.43 -9.06 0.01
CA HIS A 466 -13.44 -8.87 1.08
C HIS A 466 -13.80 -7.65 1.94
N ILE A 467 -14.07 -6.51 1.31
CA ILE A 467 -14.44 -5.27 2.02
C ILE A 467 -15.71 -5.45 2.85
N ASP A 468 -16.75 -6.04 2.26
CA ASP A 468 -18.02 -6.29 2.93
C ASP A 468 -17.85 -7.22 4.13
N LYS A 469 -17.09 -8.30 3.99
CA LYS A 469 -16.78 -9.22 5.11
C LYS A 469 -16.12 -8.47 6.28
N CYS A 470 -15.12 -7.63 6.01
CA CYS A 470 -14.42 -6.89 7.07
C CYS A 470 -15.32 -5.86 7.76
N LEU A 471 -16.22 -5.20 7.02
CA LEU A 471 -17.23 -4.30 7.60
C LEU A 471 -18.27 -5.06 8.42
N ASP A 472 -18.70 -6.24 7.98
CA ASP A 472 -19.61 -7.10 8.74
C ASP A 472 -18.95 -7.60 10.05
N LEU A 473 -17.65 -7.91 10.05
CA LEU A 473 -16.91 -8.26 11.26
C LEU A 473 -16.77 -7.07 12.24
N ALA A 474 -16.63 -5.85 11.73
CA ALA A 474 -16.61 -4.65 12.58
C ALA A 474 -17.98 -4.36 13.20
N ALA A 475 -19.06 -4.52 12.44
CA ALA A 475 -20.42 -4.44 12.95
C ALA A 475 -20.70 -5.54 14.00
N TYR A 476 -20.18 -6.75 13.78
CA TYR A 476 -20.24 -7.83 14.76
C TYR A 476 -19.53 -7.44 16.08
N LEU A 477 -18.30 -6.93 16.01
CA LEU A 477 -17.55 -6.48 17.19
C LEU A 477 -18.33 -5.39 17.94
N TYR A 478 -18.77 -4.34 17.24
CA TYR A 478 -19.53 -3.24 17.83
C TYR A 478 -20.75 -3.75 18.59
N ASN A 479 -21.57 -4.60 17.96
CA ASN A 479 -22.76 -5.16 18.60
C ASN A 479 -22.43 -6.07 19.79
N LYS A 480 -21.28 -6.75 19.78
CA LYS A 480 -20.83 -7.60 20.88
C LYS A 480 -20.40 -6.79 22.10
N ILE A 481 -19.78 -5.62 21.92
CA ILE A 481 -19.20 -4.85 23.04
C ILE A 481 -20.04 -3.66 23.50
N LYS A 482 -20.95 -3.12 22.67
CA LYS A 482 -21.68 -1.87 23.00
C LYS A 482 -22.46 -1.91 24.32
N ASN A 483 -22.94 -3.09 24.70
CA ASN A 483 -23.71 -3.34 25.92
C ASN A 483 -23.01 -4.33 26.88
N ARG A 484 -21.74 -4.67 26.63
CA ARG A 484 -20.97 -5.61 27.46
C ARG A 484 -20.35 -4.86 28.62
N ASP A 485 -20.51 -5.39 29.84
CA ASP A 485 -19.90 -4.76 31.03
C ASP A 485 -18.38 -4.66 30.88
N GLY A 486 -17.80 -3.58 31.39
CA GLY A 486 -16.39 -3.26 31.21
C GLY A 486 -16.03 -2.66 29.84
N TYR A 487 -16.91 -2.63 28.84
CA TYR A 487 -16.65 -1.94 27.56
C TYR A 487 -17.45 -0.65 27.47
N LYS A 488 -16.84 0.40 26.93
CA LYS A 488 -17.54 1.66 26.61
C LYS A 488 -17.08 2.20 25.28
N MET A 489 -18.03 2.52 24.41
CA MET A 489 -17.75 3.19 23.14
C MET A 489 -17.18 4.58 23.37
N VAL A 490 -16.23 4.99 22.51
CA VAL A 490 -15.56 6.30 22.62
C VAL A 490 -16.47 7.44 22.18
N TYR A 491 -17.40 7.16 21.28
CA TYR A 491 -18.43 8.07 20.79
C TYR A 491 -19.76 7.30 20.63
N ASP A 492 -20.89 8.00 20.74
CA ASP A 492 -22.23 7.41 20.72
C ASP A 492 -22.79 7.34 19.29
N ALA A 493 -22.13 6.55 18.45
CA ALA A 493 -22.60 6.24 17.10
C ALA A 493 -22.04 4.91 16.60
N GLU A 494 -22.71 4.33 15.60
CA GLU A 494 -22.18 3.17 14.90
C GLU A 494 -20.92 3.53 14.10
N PRO A 495 -19.88 2.67 14.12
CA PRO A 495 -18.69 2.83 13.29
C PRO A 495 -19.01 2.94 11.80
N GLN A 496 -18.46 3.97 11.15
CA GLN A 496 -18.64 4.17 9.71
C GLN A 496 -17.63 3.37 8.87
N HIS A 497 -16.54 2.90 9.45
CA HIS A 497 -15.59 1.97 8.84
C HIS A 497 -15.41 0.76 9.76
N THR A 498 -14.39 -0.05 9.48
CA THR A 498 -13.95 -1.16 10.33
C THR A 498 -13.28 -0.72 11.64
N ASN A 499 -13.21 0.58 11.90
CA ASN A 499 -12.63 1.20 13.08
C ASN A 499 -13.62 1.16 14.25
N VAL A 500 -13.39 0.30 15.25
CA VAL A 500 -14.21 0.26 16.47
C VAL A 500 -13.39 0.82 17.63
N CYS A 501 -13.81 1.97 18.16
CA CYS A 501 -13.10 2.71 19.20
C CYS A 501 -13.79 2.52 20.56
N PHE A 502 -13.08 1.95 21.53
CA PHE A 502 -13.64 1.63 22.85
C PHE A 502 -12.59 1.74 23.95
N TRP A 503 -13.05 2.02 25.16
CA TRP A 503 -12.29 1.79 26.39
C TRP A 503 -12.64 0.42 26.97
N PHE A 504 -11.67 -0.15 27.67
CA PHE A 504 -11.91 -1.22 28.63
C PHE A 504 -11.81 -0.64 30.06
N PHE A 505 -12.83 -0.91 30.88
CA PHE A 505 -12.93 -0.55 32.28
C PHE A 505 -12.69 -1.80 33.13
N PRO A 506 -11.52 -1.91 33.80
CA PRO A 506 -11.28 -3.00 34.72
C PRO A 506 -12.24 -2.90 35.92
N PRO A 507 -12.49 -4.00 36.65
CA PRO A 507 -13.40 -4.01 37.79
C PRO A 507 -13.14 -2.88 38.79
N SER A 508 -11.88 -2.51 39.03
CA SER A 508 -11.48 -1.44 39.96
C SER A 508 -11.93 -0.03 39.56
N LEU A 509 -12.31 0.19 38.29
CA LEU A 509 -12.81 1.47 37.77
C LEU A 509 -14.32 1.47 37.53
N ARG A 510 -14.98 0.32 37.62
CA ARG A 510 -16.44 0.22 37.47
C ARG A 510 -17.11 0.83 38.70
N GLY A 511 -18.08 1.73 38.49
CA GLY A 511 -18.78 2.42 39.58
C GLY A 511 -18.06 3.64 40.17
N LEU A 512 -16.78 3.90 39.84
CA LEU A 512 -16.15 5.17 40.21
C LEU A 512 -16.86 6.34 39.48
N PRO A 513 -17.10 7.47 40.16
CA PRO A 513 -17.68 8.65 39.52
C PRO A 513 -16.75 9.19 38.44
N ASP A 514 -17.32 9.72 37.36
CA ASP A 514 -16.52 10.34 36.31
C ASP A 514 -15.82 11.59 36.85
N GLY A 515 -14.50 11.64 36.71
CA GLY A 515 -13.65 12.67 37.31
C GLY A 515 -12.19 12.56 36.87
N LYS A 516 -11.35 13.49 37.34
CA LYS A 516 -9.93 13.54 36.97
C LYS A 516 -9.19 12.25 37.35
N ASP A 517 -9.38 11.76 38.57
CA ASP A 517 -8.77 10.51 39.05
C ASP A 517 -9.13 9.30 38.17
N LYS A 518 -10.43 9.08 37.92
CA LYS A 518 -10.89 7.99 37.05
C LYS A 518 -10.30 8.07 35.64
N ARG A 519 -10.20 9.28 35.06
CA ARG A 519 -9.58 9.47 33.74
C ARG A 519 -8.08 9.20 33.74
N GLU A 520 -7.34 9.66 34.75
CA GLU A 520 -5.90 9.42 34.89
C GLU A 520 -5.59 7.93 35.07
N ARG A 521 -6.43 7.21 35.83
CA ARG A 521 -6.32 5.75 35.97
C ARG A 521 -6.69 5.04 34.68
N LEU A 522 -7.80 5.41 34.03
CA LEU A 522 -8.22 4.84 32.74
C LEU A 522 -7.17 5.04 31.64
N HIS A 523 -6.48 6.18 31.62
CA HIS A 523 -5.40 6.47 30.67
C HIS A 523 -4.28 5.41 30.69
N LYS A 524 -4.04 4.77 31.85
CA LYS A 524 -2.99 3.77 32.04
C LYS A 524 -3.43 2.35 31.67
N VAL A 525 -4.74 2.10 31.54
CA VAL A 525 -5.29 0.75 31.28
C VAL A 525 -4.88 0.22 29.92
N ALA A 526 -5.17 0.95 28.83
CA ALA A 526 -4.87 0.47 27.47
C ALA A 526 -3.37 0.22 27.22
N PRO A 527 -2.43 1.10 27.65
CA PRO A 527 -1.00 0.81 27.61
C PRO A 527 -0.61 -0.48 28.34
N LYS A 528 -1.15 -0.72 29.54
CA LYS A 528 -0.80 -1.88 30.35
C LYS A 528 -1.28 -3.18 29.72
N ILE A 529 -2.53 -3.21 29.24
CA ILE A 529 -3.08 -4.36 28.50
C ILE A 529 -2.27 -4.60 27.22
N LYS A 530 -1.92 -3.56 26.47
CA LYS A 530 -1.09 -3.70 25.25
C LYS A 530 0.29 -4.26 25.57
N ALA A 531 0.94 -3.85 26.66
CA ALA A 531 2.22 -4.42 27.06
C ALA A 531 2.09 -5.93 27.31
N MET A 532 1.08 -6.36 28.07
CA MET A 532 0.84 -7.78 28.34
C MET A 532 0.45 -8.59 27.08
N MET A 533 -0.26 -7.97 26.11
CA MET A 533 -0.50 -8.58 24.79
C MET A 533 0.79 -8.80 24.00
N MET A 534 1.75 -7.87 24.09
CA MET A 534 3.03 -7.99 23.39
C MET A 534 3.91 -9.06 24.04
N GLU A 535 3.92 -9.14 25.38
CA GLU A 535 4.63 -10.17 26.14
C GLU A 535 4.07 -11.58 25.84
N SER A 536 2.74 -11.73 25.80
CA SER A 536 2.12 -13.03 25.47
C SER A 536 2.24 -13.39 23.99
N GLY A 537 2.29 -12.38 23.13
CA GLY A 537 2.29 -12.54 21.67
C GLY A 537 0.96 -13.04 21.09
N SER A 538 -0.14 -12.97 21.85
CA SER A 538 -1.42 -13.62 21.50
C SER A 538 -2.25 -12.84 20.46
N THR A 539 -2.17 -11.51 20.50
CA THR A 539 -2.88 -10.58 19.61
C THR A 539 -2.19 -9.22 19.62
N MET A 540 -2.51 -8.33 18.67
CA MET A 540 -2.10 -6.94 18.77
C MET A 540 -3.21 -6.01 18.29
N VAL A 541 -3.53 -5.00 19.10
CA VAL A 541 -4.44 -3.90 18.76
C VAL A 541 -3.82 -2.56 19.13
N GLY A 542 -4.12 -1.52 18.36
CA GLY A 542 -3.64 -0.16 18.60
C GLY A 542 -4.40 0.54 19.73
N TYR A 543 -3.73 1.46 20.44
CA TYR A 543 -4.38 2.40 21.35
C TYR A 543 -3.78 3.79 21.17
N GLN A 544 -4.56 4.82 21.47
CA GLN A 544 -4.14 6.22 21.41
C GLN A 544 -5.12 7.13 22.18
N PRO A 545 -4.70 8.34 22.59
CA PRO A 545 -5.61 9.39 23.01
C PRO A 545 -6.12 10.21 21.79
N GLN A 546 -7.16 11.02 21.98
CA GLN A 546 -7.63 11.96 20.95
C GLN A 546 -8.37 13.15 21.58
N GLY A 547 -7.85 14.38 21.38
CA GLY A 547 -8.42 15.56 22.01
C GLY A 547 -8.38 15.46 23.54
N ASP A 548 -9.55 15.58 24.17
CA ASP A 548 -9.76 15.44 25.62
C ASP A 548 -9.87 13.97 26.10
N LYS A 549 -9.91 13.02 25.16
CA LYS A 549 -10.13 11.59 25.44
C LYS A 549 -8.80 10.91 25.75
N VAL A 550 -8.76 10.29 26.93
CA VAL A 550 -7.62 9.46 27.38
C VAL A 550 -7.48 8.20 26.52
N ASN A 551 -6.35 7.50 26.61
CA ASN A 551 -6.05 6.31 25.80
C ASN A 551 -7.23 5.34 25.69
N PHE A 552 -7.64 5.06 24.46
CA PHE A 552 -8.65 4.06 24.11
C PHE A 552 -8.09 3.12 23.04
N PHE A 553 -8.66 1.92 22.94
CA PHE A 553 -8.34 1.00 21.86
C PHE A 553 -9.01 1.42 20.57
N ARG A 554 -8.28 1.28 19.46
CA ARG A 554 -8.81 1.37 18.10
C ARG A 554 -8.59 0.04 17.40
N MET A 555 -9.64 -0.76 17.39
CA MET A 555 -9.69 -1.97 16.60
C MET A 555 -9.92 -1.62 15.13
N VAL A 556 -9.20 -2.29 14.23
CA VAL A 556 -9.33 -2.14 12.78
C VAL A 556 -9.27 -3.50 12.12
N ILE A 557 -10.09 -3.71 11.10
CA ILE A 557 -10.20 -5.01 10.40
C ILE A 557 -10.00 -4.75 8.90
N SER A 558 -8.87 -5.19 8.37
CA SER A 558 -8.58 -5.26 6.92
C SER A 558 -8.09 -6.63 6.46
N ASN A 559 -7.69 -7.51 7.40
CA ASN A 559 -7.21 -8.84 7.09
C ASN A 559 -8.36 -9.77 6.65
N HIS A 560 -8.27 -10.30 5.43
CA HIS A 560 -9.24 -11.28 4.91
C HIS A 560 -9.25 -12.58 5.74
N ALA A 561 -8.17 -12.91 6.45
CA ALA A 561 -8.04 -14.11 7.27
C ALA A 561 -8.77 -14.03 8.63
N ALA A 562 -9.15 -12.83 9.07
CA ALA A 562 -9.90 -12.64 10.31
C ALA A 562 -11.31 -13.26 10.22
N THR A 563 -11.75 -13.84 11.32
CA THR A 563 -13.08 -14.45 11.49
C THR A 563 -13.77 -13.94 12.76
N ARG A 564 -15.05 -14.27 12.96
CA ARG A 564 -15.77 -13.93 14.21
C ARG A 564 -15.08 -14.47 15.45
N SER A 565 -14.53 -15.69 15.39
CA SER A 565 -13.79 -16.29 16.52
C SER A 565 -12.51 -15.52 16.87
N ASP A 566 -11.88 -14.82 15.93
CA ASP A 566 -10.75 -13.94 16.24
C ASP A 566 -11.20 -12.65 16.93
N ILE A 567 -12.39 -12.15 16.58
CA ILE A 567 -13.02 -11.02 17.27
C ILE A 567 -13.41 -11.41 18.69
N ASP A 568 -14.00 -12.59 18.87
CA ASP A 568 -14.35 -13.14 20.18
C ASP A 568 -13.09 -13.27 21.05
N PHE A 569 -12.05 -13.93 20.51
CA PHE A 569 -10.76 -14.08 21.18
C PHE A 569 -10.18 -12.73 21.62
N LEU A 570 -10.21 -11.70 20.78
CA LEU A 570 -9.69 -10.38 21.14
C LEU A 570 -10.44 -9.80 22.35
N THR A 571 -11.77 -9.85 22.34
CA THR A 571 -12.57 -9.29 23.44
C THR A 571 -12.34 -10.05 24.74
N ASP A 572 -12.20 -11.36 24.68
CA ASP A 572 -11.98 -12.17 25.86
C ASP A 572 -10.54 -12.03 26.37
N GLU A 573 -9.57 -11.82 25.47
CA GLU A 573 -8.17 -11.58 25.83
C GLU A 573 -7.97 -10.19 26.47
N ILE A 574 -8.66 -9.15 25.99
CA ILE A 574 -8.66 -7.83 26.65
C ILE A 574 -9.23 -7.94 28.07
N GLU A 575 -10.31 -8.68 28.26
CA GLU A 575 -10.91 -8.92 29.58
C GLU A 575 -9.94 -9.68 30.49
N ARG A 576 -9.39 -10.80 30.02
CA ARG A 576 -8.44 -11.64 30.79
C ARG A 576 -7.23 -10.84 31.23
N LEU A 577 -6.66 -10.03 30.33
CA LEU A 577 -5.50 -9.19 30.63
C LEU A 577 -5.84 -8.00 31.51
N GLY A 578 -7.05 -7.47 31.41
CA GLY A 578 -7.50 -6.30 32.15
C GLY A 578 -8.17 -6.59 33.49
N GLN A 579 -8.41 -7.86 33.84
CA GLN A 579 -9.22 -8.25 35.00
C GLN A 579 -8.64 -7.74 36.33
N ASP A 580 -7.32 -7.74 36.48
CA ASP A 580 -6.62 -7.41 37.72
C ASP A 580 -6.06 -5.97 37.76
N LEU A 581 -6.51 -5.09 36.85
CA LEU A 581 -6.02 -3.71 36.72
C LEU A 581 -6.73 -2.67 37.59
#